data_AF-A0A5J4RBF1-F1
#
_entry.id   AF-A0A5J4RBF1-F1
#
_cell.length_a   1.000
_cell.length_b   1.000
_cell.length_c   1.000
_cell.angle_alpha   90.00
_cell.angle_beta   90.00
_cell.angle_gamma   90.00
#
_symmetry.space_group_name_H-M   'P 1'
#
loop_
_entity.id
_entity.type
_entity.pdbx_description
1 polymer ?
#
loop_
_entity_poly.entity_id
_entity_poly.type
_entity_poly.pdbx_seq_one_letter_code
_entity_poly.pdbx_strand_id
1 'polypeptide(L)'
;MLLFSNDYPRAHFDAYNRSLSTFYIDETIKQAIRIEVLADKYESLRKTFFDEINDLKQSYRIRFNTKRNELEEFEILKKQNAQAAAQAEEEKRKREAEESARIIRENQVREAEQRKQSELNAQQAQMQDMFNASDQTVTYTPPKVKVKQKIKVVHAAGMVELYNFWWMNEGSSLPLDELEKIHKKMITFAEKQANSSDNILINSKYLQYEEDVKAK
;
A
#
# COMPACT_ATOMS: atom_id res chain seq x y z
N MET A 1 0.26 3.32 42.67
CA MET A 1 0.15 4.38 41.65
C MET A 1 0.81 5.61 42.23
N LEU A 2 1.98 6.02 41.74
CA LEU A 2 2.61 7.27 42.20
C LEU A 2 1.74 8.42 41.68
N LEU A 3 0.89 8.97 42.54
CA LEU A 3 0.13 10.17 42.25
C LEU A 3 1.12 11.34 42.25
N PHE A 4 1.62 11.69 41.08
CA PHE A 4 2.31 12.96 40.89
C PHE A 4 1.34 14.08 41.23
N SER A 5 1.56 14.73 42.38
CA SER A 5 0.81 15.92 42.81
C SER A 5 0.95 17.02 41.74
N ASN A 6 -0.15 17.73 41.48
CA ASN A 6 -0.11 18.96 40.67
C ASN A 6 0.35 20.17 41.49
N ASP A 7 0.43 20.01 42.81
CA ASP A 7 0.85 21.09 43.70
C ASP A 7 2.36 21.08 43.89
N TYR A 8 2.98 22.24 43.72
CA TYR A 8 4.41 22.42 43.92
C TYR A 8 4.72 22.57 45.42
N PRO A 9 5.59 21.74 46.03
CA PRO A 9 5.84 21.81 47.46
C PRO A 9 6.53 23.10 47.90
N ARG A 10 5.90 23.85 48.82
CA ARG A 10 6.50 25.07 49.39
C ARG A 10 7.87 24.83 50.04
N ALA A 11 8.04 23.70 50.72
CA ALA A 11 9.32 23.33 51.31
C ALA A 11 10.45 23.25 50.28
N HIS A 12 10.15 22.81 49.04
CA HIS A 12 11.13 22.73 47.98
C HIS A 12 11.48 24.13 47.42
N PHE A 13 10.49 25.03 47.33
CA PHE A 13 10.74 26.45 47.01
C PHE A 13 11.62 27.13 48.07
N ASP A 14 11.26 26.96 49.35
CA ASP A 14 11.95 27.59 50.47
C ASP A 14 13.38 27.06 50.65
N ALA A 15 13.64 25.81 50.25
CA ALA A 15 14.97 25.20 50.23
C ALA A 15 15.93 25.85 49.21
N TYR A 16 15.42 26.65 48.26
CA TYR A 16 16.27 27.36 47.31
C TYR A 16 17.13 28.40 48.02
N ASN A 17 18.41 28.07 48.22
CA ASN A 17 19.38 28.94 48.87
C ASN A 17 20.59 29.15 47.96
N ARG A 18 20.66 30.31 47.30
CA ARG A 18 21.84 30.72 46.55
C ARG A 18 22.62 31.75 47.34
N SER A 19 23.79 31.35 47.85
CA SER A 19 24.71 32.29 48.50
C SER A 19 25.48 33.08 47.45
N LEU A 20 25.49 34.41 47.61
CA LEU A 20 26.24 35.34 46.78
C LEU A 20 27.21 36.13 47.66
N SER A 21 28.47 36.19 47.24
CA SER A 21 29.47 37.04 47.87
C SER A 21 29.23 38.49 47.48
N THR A 22 29.19 39.38 48.46
CA THR A 22 28.93 40.82 48.29
C THR A 22 29.97 41.60 49.06
N PHE A 23 30.46 42.70 48.49
CA PHE A 23 31.48 43.54 49.11
C PHE A 23 30.91 44.66 49.99
N TYR A 24 29.68 45.13 49.68
CA TYR A 24 29.06 46.30 50.30
C TYR A 24 27.68 46.03 50.92
N ILE A 25 27.23 44.77 50.92
CA ILE A 25 25.93 44.37 51.44
C ILE A 25 26.18 43.36 52.56
N ASP A 26 25.69 43.66 53.75
CA ASP A 26 25.75 42.75 54.89
C ASP A 26 24.72 41.61 54.77
N GLU A 27 24.85 40.59 55.62
CA GLU A 27 23.94 39.44 55.62
C GLU A 27 22.49 39.80 55.97
N THR A 28 22.27 40.83 56.79
CA THR A 28 20.93 41.26 57.18
C THR A 28 20.18 41.86 56.00
N ILE A 29 20.84 42.74 55.23
CA ILE A 29 20.28 43.34 54.02
C ILE A 29 20.04 42.28 52.95
N LYS A 30 20.92 41.28 52.80
CA LYS A 30 20.69 40.14 51.88
C LYS A 30 19.41 39.38 52.20
N GLN A 31 19.18 39.08 53.48
CA GLN A 31 17.97 38.36 53.89
C GLN A 31 16.72 39.20 53.67
N ALA A 32 16.77 40.52 53.94
CA ALA A 32 15.67 41.42 53.66
C ALA A 32 15.32 41.46 52.16
N ILE A 33 16.32 41.66 51.29
CA ILE A 33 16.13 41.63 49.83
C ILE A 33 15.57 40.29 49.38
N ARG A 34 16.04 39.18 49.94
CA ARG A 34 15.54 37.85 49.60
C ARG A 34 14.06 37.68 49.93
N ILE A 35 13.65 38.07 51.14
CA ILE A 35 12.25 37.96 51.56
C ILE A 35 11.36 38.80 50.63
N GLU A 36 11.77 40.04 50.35
CA GLU A 36 11.05 40.96 49.47
C GLU A 36 10.90 40.37 48.05
N VAL A 37 12.00 39.90 47.46
CA VAL A 37 12.00 39.35 46.09
C VAL A 37 11.19 38.06 45.98
N LEU A 38 11.12 37.25 47.03
CA LEU A 38 10.43 35.95 47.01
C LEU A 38 8.96 36.01 47.45
N ALA A 39 8.51 37.09 48.10
CA ALA A 39 7.19 37.20 48.73
C ALA A 39 6.03 36.74 47.81
N ASP A 40 6.03 37.17 46.55
CA ASP A 40 4.96 36.87 45.58
C ASP A 40 5.35 35.82 44.52
N LYS A 41 6.62 35.41 44.51
CA LYS A 41 7.13 34.47 43.50
C LYS A 41 6.63 33.05 43.71
N TYR A 42 6.42 32.64 44.95
CA TYR A 42 5.93 31.29 45.22
C TYR A 42 4.54 31.08 44.62
N GLU A 43 3.57 31.95 44.92
CA GLU A 43 2.20 31.78 44.45
C GLU A 43 2.09 31.85 42.93
N SER A 44 2.83 32.79 42.30
CA SER A 44 2.85 32.89 40.83
C SER A 44 3.46 31.64 40.17
N LEU A 45 4.63 31.20 40.62
CA LEU A 45 5.30 30.01 40.05
C LEU A 45 4.54 28.71 40.32
N ARG A 46 3.94 28.58 41.52
CA ARG A 46 3.09 27.45 41.88
C ARG A 46 1.88 27.36 40.95
N LYS A 47 1.23 28.50 40.67
CA LYS A 47 0.11 28.54 39.74
C LYS A 47 0.53 28.14 38.33
N THR A 48 1.62 28.71 37.80
CA THR A 48 2.14 28.34 36.47
C THR A 48 2.48 26.86 36.39
N PHE A 49 3.17 26.32 37.40
CA PHE A 49 3.47 24.89 37.47
C PHE A 49 2.20 24.04 37.44
N PHE A 50 1.19 24.40 38.24
CA PHE A 50 -0.08 23.68 38.28
C PHE A 50 -0.77 23.67 36.91
N ASP A 51 -0.87 24.84 36.27
CA ASP A 51 -1.51 25.00 34.98
C ASP A 51 -0.78 24.16 33.90
N GLU A 52 0.55 24.27 33.81
CA GLU A 52 1.37 23.53 32.84
C GLU A 52 1.27 22.01 33.02
N ILE A 53 1.36 21.51 34.25
CA ILE A 53 1.24 20.08 34.54
C ILE A 53 -0.16 19.57 34.22
N ASN A 54 -1.19 20.37 34.51
CA ASN A 54 -2.58 19.99 34.23
C ASN A 54 -2.86 19.94 32.72
N ASP A 55 -2.41 20.95 31.98
CA ASP A 55 -2.51 21.01 30.52
C ASP A 55 -1.77 19.83 29.87
N LEU A 56 -0.56 19.53 30.36
CA LEU A 56 0.21 18.39 29.89
C LEU A 56 -0.53 17.07 30.14
N LYS A 57 -1.06 16.85 31.34
CA LYS A 57 -1.86 15.66 31.68
C LYS A 57 -3.10 15.53 30.80
N GLN A 58 -3.82 16.62 30.56
CA GLN A 58 -5.01 16.61 29.70
C GLN A 58 -4.63 16.31 28.25
N SER A 59 -3.56 16.92 27.73
CA SER A 59 -3.07 16.69 26.37
C SER A 59 -2.69 15.21 26.16
N TYR A 60 -1.97 14.61 27.12
CA TYR A 60 -1.61 13.20 27.05
C TYR A 60 -2.81 12.28 27.17
N ARG A 61 -3.79 12.61 28.03
CA ARG A 61 -5.03 11.84 28.13
C ARG A 61 -5.77 11.79 26.79
N ILE A 62 -5.89 12.93 26.12
CA ILE A 62 -6.55 13.02 24.81
C ILE A 62 -5.74 12.23 23.78
N ARG A 63 -4.44 12.50 23.63
CA ARG A 63 -3.58 11.82 22.64
C ARG A 63 -3.54 10.31 22.85
N PHE A 64 -3.48 9.86 24.10
CA PHE A 64 -3.50 8.43 24.43
C PHE A 64 -4.80 7.77 23.97
N ASN A 65 -5.95 8.38 24.28
CA ASN A 65 -7.25 7.85 23.88
C ASN A 65 -7.42 7.86 22.35
N THR A 66 -7.01 8.93 21.67
CA THR A 66 -6.99 8.99 20.21
C THR A 66 -6.15 7.87 19.63
N LYS A 67 -4.91 7.69 20.14
CA LYS A 67 -4.01 6.67 19.61
C LYS A 67 -4.53 5.25 19.84
N ARG A 68 -5.17 5.00 20.98
CA ARG A 68 -5.83 3.73 21.28
C ARG A 68 -6.94 3.44 20.25
N ASN A 69 -7.81 4.41 19.98
CA ASN A 69 -8.91 4.26 19.02
C ASN A 69 -8.37 4.00 17.60
N GLU A 70 -7.35 4.75 17.16
CA GLU A 70 -6.71 4.54 15.85
C GLU A 70 -6.19 3.10 15.68
N LEU A 71 -5.56 2.54 16.73
CA LEU A 71 -5.04 1.18 16.70
C LEU A 71 -6.17 0.14 16.61
N GLU A 72 -7.24 0.35 17.37
CA GLU A 72 -8.44 -0.51 17.33
C GLU A 72 -9.08 -0.50 15.93
N GLU A 73 -9.22 0.68 15.30
CA GLU A 73 -9.73 0.82 13.93
C GLU A 73 -8.83 0.14 12.91
N PHE A 74 -7.51 0.30 13.04
CA PHE A 74 -6.55 -0.34 12.15
C PHE A 74 -6.63 -1.88 12.22
N GLU A 75 -6.78 -2.44 13.43
CA GLU A 75 -6.97 -3.87 13.60
C GLU A 75 -8.28 -4.38 12.98
N ILE A 76 -9.38 -3.63 13.15
CA ILE A 76 -10.67 -3.94 12.53
C ILE A 76 -10.53 -3.95 11.00
N LEU A 77 -9.92 -2.91 10.43
CA LEU A 77 -9.71 -2.80 8.98
C LEU A 77 -8.82 -3.93 8.44
N LYS A 78 -7.76 -4.31 9.17
CA LYS A 78 -6.89 -5.44 8.80
C LYS A 78 -7.67 -6.76 8.77
N LYS A 79 -8.55 -6.99 9.76
CA LYS A 79 -9.42 -8.18 9.79
C LYS A 79 -10.41 -8.19 8.62
N GLN A 80 -11.05 -7.06 8.35
CA GLN A 80 -12.00 -6.92 7.23
C GLN A 80 -11.31 -7.15 5.88
N ASN A 81 -10.14 -6.55 5.65
CA ASN A 81 -9.37 -6.72 4.43
C ASN A 81 -8.91 -8.18 4.24
N ALA A 82 -8.45 -8.84 5.32
CA ALA A 82 -8.07 -10.25 5.27
C ALA A 82 -9.27 -11.15 4.94
N GLN A 83 -10.44 -10.87 5.54
CA GLN A 83 -11.68 -11.60 5.25
C GLN A 83 -12.14 -11.39 3.81
N ALA A 84 -12.14 -10.14 3.32
CA ALA A 84 -12.50 -9.83 1.94
C ALA A 84 -11.54 -10.48 0.93
N ALA A 85 -10.23 -10.47 1.21
CA ALA A 85 -9.23 -11.13 0.38
C ALA A 85 -9.44 -12.65 0.34
N ALA A 86 -9.71 -13.29 1.49
CA ALA A 86 -9.99 -14.72 1.56
C ALA A 86 -11.27 -15.10 0.80
N GLN A 87 -12.33 -14.30 0.92
CA GLN A 87 -13.58 -14.50 0.16
C GLN A 87 -13.35 -14.35 -1.35
N ALA A 88 -12.58 -13.34 -1.78
CA ALA A 88 -12.24 -13.13 -3.17
C ALA A 88 -11.40 -14.28 -3.75
N GLU A 89 -10.45 -14.81 -2.98
CA GLU A 89 -9.64 -15.96 -3.38
C GLU A 89 -10.49 -17.25 -3.49
N GLU A 90 -11.40 -17.48 -2.54
CA GLU A 90 -12.30 -18.64 -2.60
C GLU A 90 -13.25 -18.55 -3.81
N GLU A 91 -13.80 -17.37 -4.09
CA GLU A 91 -14.64 -17.15 -5.27
C GLU A 91 -13.86 -17.33 -6.57
N LYS A 92 -12.62 -16.83 -6.63
CA LYS A 92 -11.73 -17.04 -7.78
C LYS A 92 -11.44 -18.52 -7.98
N ARG A 93 -11.10 -19.24 -6.91
CA ARG A 93 -10.84 -20.69 -6.96
C ARG A 93 -12.07 -21.49 -7.41
N LYS A 94 -13.27 -21.10 -6.98
CA LYS A 94 -14.53 -21.72 -7.45
C LYS A 94 -14.74 -21.49 -8.94
N ARG A 95 -14.52 -20.26 -9.43
CA ARG A 95 -14.63 -19.94 -10.87
C ARG A 95 -13.60 -20.70 -11.72
N GLU A 96 -12.36 -20.77 -11.28
CA GLU A 96 -11.30 -21.54 -11.95
C GLU A 96 -11.60 -23.04 -11.98
N ALA A 97 -12.15 -23.61 -10.89
CA ALA A 97 -12.57 -25.00 -10.82
C ALA A 97 -13.75 -25.30 -11.76
N GLU A 98 -14.74 -24.39 -11.84
CA GLU A 98 -15.88 -24.55 -12.75
C GLU A 98 -15.47 -24.44 -14.22
N GLU A 99 -14.60 -23.48 -14.55
CA GLU A 99 -14.08 -23.29 -15.90
C GLU A 99 -13.20 -24.47 -16.35
N SER A 100 -12.30 -24.94 -15.49
CA SER A 100 -11.50 -26.14 -15.78
C SER A 100 -12.38 -27.38 -15.96
N ALA A 101 -13.43 -27.56 -15.14
CA ALA A 101 -14.39 -28.64 -15.31
C ALA A 101 -15.22 -28.51 -16.61
N ARG A 102 -15.51 -27.29 -17.07
CA ARG A 102 -16.16 -27.04 -18.37
C ARG A 102 -15.24 -27.42 -19.53
N ILE A 103 -13.98 -26.99 -19.48
CA ILE A 103 -12.97 -27.29 -20.52
C ILE A 103 -12.72 -28.81 -20.60
N ILE A 104 -12.60 -29.51 -19.47
CA ILE A 104 -12.42 -30.97 -19.46
C ILE A 104 -13.62 -31.67 -20.09
N ARG A 105 -14.86 -31.28 -19.73
CA ARG A 105 -16.08 -31.85 -20.33
C ARG A 105 -16.14 -31.59 -21.83
N GLU A 106 -15.83 -30.38 -22.28
CA GLU A 106 -15.86 -30.03 -23.70
C GLU A 106 -14.81 -30.83 -24.49
N ASN A 107 -13.59 -30.96 -23.95
CA ASN A 107 -12.54 -31.78 -24.56
C ASN A 107 -12.93 -33.27 -24.61
N GLN A 108 -13.56 -33.81 -23.57
CA GLN A 108 -14.04 -35.19 -23.57
C GLN A 108 -15.13 -35.44 -24.63
N VAL A 109 -16.07 -34.51 -24.80
CA VAL A 109 -17.10 -34.60 -25.85
C VAL A 109 -16.46 -34.55 -27.23
N ARG A 110 -15.52 -33.63 -27.45
CA ARG A 110 -14.79 -33.49 -28.71
C ARG A 110 -13.96 -34.73 -29.04
N GLU A 111 -13.29 -35.32 -28.05
CA GLU A 111 -12.53 -36.55 -28.23
C GLU A 111 -13.46 -37.72 -28.56
N ALA A 112 -14.62 -37.84 -27.90
CA ALA A 112 -15.62 -38.86 -28.20
C ALA A 112 -16.22 -38.70 -29.61
N GLU A 113 -16.50 -37.46 -30.04
CA GLU A 113 -16.94 -37.16 -31.40
C GLU A 113 -15.85 -37.46 -32.44
N GLN A 114 -14.59 -37.10 -32.18
CA GLN A 114 -13.48 -37.43 -33.07
C GLN A 114 -13.28 -38.95 -33.20
N ARG A 115 -13.39 -39.70 -32.09
CA ARG A 115 -13.34 -41.17 -32.14
C ARG A 115 -14.48 -41.73 -33.00
N LYS A 116 -15.73 -41.31 -32.75
CA LYS A 116 -16.87 -41.73 -33.57
C LYS A 116 -16.71 -41.36 -35.05
N GLN A 117 -16.25 -40.15 -35.34
CA GLN A 117 -16.02 -39.71 -36.72
C GLN A 117 -14.88 -40.50 -37.37
N SER A 118 -13.82 -40.85 -36.63
CA SER A 118 -12.73 -41.69 -37.15
C SER A 118 -13.20 -43.12 -37.45
N GLU A 119 -14.08 -43.69 -36.61
CA GLU A 119 -14.69 -45.00 -36.84
C GLU A 119 -15.64 -44.98 -38.05
N LEU A 120 -16.49 -43.95 -38.15
CA LEU A 120 -17.37 -43.73 -39.31
C LEU A 120 -16.56 -43.49 -40.59
N ASN A 121 -15.50 -42.68 -40.53
CA ASN A 121 -14.61 -42.46 -41.67
C ASN A 121 -13.84 -43.72 -42.04
N ALA A 122 -13.44 -44.56 -41.09
CA ALA A 122 -12.80 -45.85 -41.39
C ALA A 122 -13.78 -46.82 -42.07
N GLN A 123 -15.03 -46.89 -41.60
CA GLN A 123 -16.10 -47.64 -42.27
C GLN A 123 -16.43 -47.06 -43.65
N GLN A 124 -16.49 -45.74 -43.78
CA GLN A 124 -16.74 -45.06 -45.04
C GLN A 124 -15.56 -45.22 -46.00
N ALA A 125 -14.32 -45.20 -45.54
CA ALA A 125 -13.13 -45.47 -46.34
C ALA A 125 -13.13 -46.92 -46.82
N GLN A 126 -13.54 -47.89 -46.00
CA GLN A 126 -13.76 -49.27 -46.44
C GLN A 126 -14.86 -49.37 -47.52
N MET A 127 -15.95 -48.60 -47.42
CA MET A 127 -16.97 -48.51 -48.48
C MET A 127 -16.48 -47.74 -49.72
N GLN A 128 -15.65 -46.72 -49.55
CA GLN A 128 -15.14 -45.87 -50.63
C GLN A 128 -14.03 -46.59 -51.42
N ASP A 129 -13.23 -47.44 -50.79
CA ASP A 129 -12.30 -48.34 -51.49
C ASP A 129 -13.05 -49.32 -52.41
N MET A 130 -14.32 -49.63 -52.11
CA MET A 130 -15.20 -50.35 -53.04
C MET A 130 -15.81 -49.46 -54.14
N PHE A 131 -15.77 -48.14 -54.02
CA PHE A 131 -16.38 -47.18 -54.94
C PHE A 131 -15.35 -46.45 -55.84
N ASN A 132 -14.07 -46.43 -55.47
CA ASN A 132 -12.99 -45.73 -56.18
C ASN A 132 -12.34 -46.53 -57.34
N ALA A 133 -13.08 -47.47 -57.96
CA ALA A 133 -12.77 -47.96 -59.31
C ALA A 133 -13.22 -46.99 -60.42
N SER A 134 -13.74 -45.82 -60.09
CA SER A 134 -14.12 -44.83 -61.09
C SER A 134 -14.00 -43.40 -60.57
N ASP A 135 -12.96 -42.78 -61.11
CA ASP A 135 -12.90 -41.40 -61.56
C ASP A 135 -12.56 -40.28 -60.57
N GLN A 136 -11.63 -39.46 -61.05
CA GLN A 136 -10.99 -38.34 -60.37
C GLN A 136 -11.82 -37.06 -60.54
N THR A 137 -11.81 -36.16 -59.55
CA THR A 137 -11.12 -34.84 -59.64
C THR A 137 -11.62 -33.82 -58.60
N VAL A 138 -10.61 -33.20 -57.96
CA VAL A 138 -10.44 -31.79 -57.54
C VAL A 138 -11.56 -31.08 -56.76
N THR A 139 -11.25 -30.66 -55.52
CA THR A 139 -11.72 -29.35 -55.02
C THR A 139 -10.71 -28.61 -54.12
N TYR A 140 -10.38 -27.40 -54.58
CA TYR A 140 -10.11 -26.11 -53.93
C TYR A 140 -9.84 -26.02 -52.40
N THR A 141 -8.68 -25.46 -52.05
CA THR A 141 -8.30 -25.03 -50.69
C THR A 141 -8.77 -23.59 -50.37
N PRO A 142 -9.53 -23.35 -49.28
CA PRO A 142 -9.82 -22.00 -48.81
C PRO A 142 -8.62 -21.37 -48.09
N PRO A 143 -8.43 -20.04 -48.16
CA PRO A 143 -7.31 -19.36 -47.52
C PRO A 143 -7.47 -19.39 -45.99
N LYS A 144 -6.44 -19.88 -45.28
CA LYS A 144 -6.30 -19.74 -43.82
C LYS A 144 -6.20 -18.26 -43.46
N VAL A 145 -7.35 -17.64 -43.19
CA VAL A 145 -7.40 -16.30 -42.60
C VAL A 145 -6.89 -16.41 -41.16
N LYS A 146 -5.68 -15.88 -40.90
CA LYS A 146 -5.21 -15.64 -39.53
C LYS A 146 -6.06 -14.54 -38.92
N VAL A 147 -7.11 -14.93 -38.19
CA VAL A 147 -7.91 -13.99 -37.39
C VAL A 147 -7.04 -13.50 -36.23
N LYS A 148 -6.52 -12.28 -36.33
CA LYS A 148 -5.82 -11.61 -35.23
C LYS A 148 -6.84 -10.78 -34.45
N GLN A 149 -6.96 -11.03 -33.16
CA GLN A 149 -7.78 -10.21 -32.28
C GLN A 149 -7.08 -8.86 -32.06
N LYS A 150 -7.84 -7.76 -32.22
CA LYS A 150 -7.37 -6.41 -31.92
C LYS A 150 -8.08 -5.91 -30.68
N ILE A 151 -7.32 -5.47 -29.69
CA ILE A 151 -7.88 -4.93 -28.45
C ILE A 151 -8.31 -3.47 -28.66
N LYS A 152 -9.55 -3.16 -28.28
CA LYS A 152 -10.05 -1.79 -28.16
C LYS A 152 -10.41 -1.54 -26.70
N VAL A 153 -9.66 -0.66 -26.03
CA VAL A 153 -9.92 -0.30 -24.64
C VAL A 153 -11.09 0.68 -24.60
N VAL A 154 -12.16 0.31 -23.89
CA VAL A 154 -13.39 1.11 -23.77
C VAL A 154 -13.54 1.81 -22.42
N HIS A 155 -12.74 1.42 -21.42
CA HIS A 155 -12.78 1.96 -20.06
C HIS A 155 -11.36 2.06 -19.49
N ALA A 156 -11.09 3.05 -18.64
CA ALA A 156 -9.77 3.29 -18.06
C ALA A 156 -9.22 2.09 -17.28
N ALA A 157 -10.09 1.37 -16.57
CA ALA A 157 -9.72 0.14 -15.86
C ALA A 157 -9.09 -0.92 -16.79
N GLY A 158 -9.51 -0.98 -18.06
CA GLY A 158 -8.94 -1.91 -19.04
C GLY A 158 -7.48 -1.63 -19.37
N MET A 159 -6.98 -0.39 -19.18
CA MET A 159 -5.54 -0.12 -19.32
C MET A 159 -4.73 -0.78 -18.21
N VAL A 160 -5.27 -0.81 -16.98
CA VAL A 160 -4.62 -1.48 -15.84
C VAL A 160 -4.63 -3.00 -16.03
N GLU A 161 -5.71 -3.56 -16.56
CA GLU A 161 -5.78 -4.99 -16.90
C GLU A 161 -4.78 -5.39 -17.99
N LEU A 162 -4.64 -4.58 -19.04
CA LEU A 162 -3.60 -4.81 -20.06
C LEU A 162 -2.20 -4.72 -19.49
N TYR A 163 -1.96 -3.74 -18.63
CA TYR A 163 -0.68 -3.59 -17.95
C TYR A 163 -0.37 -4.82 -17.09
N ASN A 164 -1.32 -5.26 -16.25
CA ASN A 164 -1.15 -6.44 -15.42
C ASN A 164 -0.89 -7.70 -16.25
N PHE A 165 -1.65 -7.89 -17.34
CA PHE A 165 -1.45 -9.01 -18.26
C PHE A 165 -0.04 -8.99 -18.86
N TRP A 166 0.41 -7.85 -19.38
CA TRP A 166 1.76 -7.74 -19.92
C TRP A 166 2.85 -7.95 -18.85
N TRP A 167 2.68 -7.36 -17.66
CA TRP A 167 3.65 -7.48 -16.57
C TRP A 167 3.85 -8.93 -16.11
N MET A 168 2.76 -9.70 -15.96
CA MET A 168 2.82 -11.09 -15.53
C MET A 168 3.42 -12.04 -16.58
N ASN A 169 3.35 -11.71 -17.86
CA ASN A 169 3.82 -12.58 -18.95
C ASN A 169 5.21 -12.21 -19.48
N GLU A 170 5.52 -10.92 -19.54
CA GLU A 170 6.76 -10.42 -20.17
C GLU A 170 7.45 -9.37 -19.29
N GLY A 171 6.72 -8.37 -18.76
CA GLY A 171 7.35 -7.24 -18.08
C GLY A 171 8.21 -7.62 -16.86
N SER A 172 7.76 -8.56 -16.03
CA SER A 172 8.47 -8.93 -14.79
C SER A 172 9.81 -9.65 -14.99
N SER A 173 10.09 -10.16 -16.20
CA SER A 173 11.36 -10.84 -16.52
C SER A 173 12.37 -9.94 -17.24
N LEU A 174 11.97 -8.70 -17.60
CA LEU A 174 12.85 -7.75 -18.27
C LEU A 174 13.88 -7.12 -17.30
N PRO A 175 15.08 -6.77 -17.79
CA PRO A 175 16.06 -6.05 -16.98
C PRO A 175 15.59 -4.62 -16.66
N LEU A 176 16.11 -4.06 -15.56
CA LEU A 176 15.67 -2.76 -15.03
C LEU A 176 15.81 -1.62 -16.05
N ASP A 177 16.95 -1.55 -16.76
CA ASP A 177 17.21 -0.52 -17.77
C ASP A 177 16.19 -0.51 -18.93
N GLU A 178 15.62 -1.67 -19.27
CA GLU A 178 14.56 -1.77 -20.28
C GLU A 178 13.21 -1.35 -19.72
N LEU A 179 12.92 -1.76 -18.48
CA LEU A 179 11.72 -1.35 -17.77
C LEU A 179 11.67 0.16 -17.55
N GLU A 180 12.79 0.81 -17.23
CA GLU A 180 12.86 2.27 -17.11
C GLU A 180 12.52 2.98 -18.42
N LYS A 181 12.99 2.45 -19.56
CA LYS A 181 12.66 3.00 -20.89
C LYS A 181 11.18 2.89 -21.20
N ILE A 182 10.56 1.74 -20.90
CA ILE A 182 9.13 1.50 -21.12
C ILE A 182 8.28 2.43 -20.23
N HIS A 183 8.68 2.59 -18.96
CA HIS A 183 7.93 3.35 -17.96
C HIS A 183 8.33 4.81 -17.85
N LYS A 184 9.20 5.32 -18.73
CA LYS A 184 9.75 6.68 -18.68
C LYS A 184 8.70 7.77 -18.43
N LYS A 185 7.55 7.69 -19.09
CA LYS A 185 6.47 8.69 -18.90
C LYS A 185 5.90 8.68 -17.47
N MET A 186 5.77 7.50 -16.86
CA MET A 186 5.27 7.35 -15.49
C MET A 186 6.33 7.83 -14.48
N ILE A 187 7.60 7.49 -14.72
CA ILE A 187 8.74 7.93 -13.90
C ILE A 187 8.83 9.45 -13.91
N THR A 188 8.86 10.09 -15.09
CA THR A 188 8.91 11.56 -15.21
C THR A 188 7.71 12.25 -14.55
N PHE A 189 6.52 11.62 -14.58
CA PHE A 189 5.38 12.15 -13.85
C PHE A 189 5.59 12.08 -12.33
N ALA A 190 6.09 10.96 -11.80
CA ALA A 190 6.39 10.81 -10.38
C ALA A 190 7.49 11.79 -9.92
N GLU A 191 8.54 11.98 -10.71
CA GLU A 191 9.59 12.99 -10.48
C GLU A 191 9.01 14.41 -10.45
N LYS A 192 8.09 14.73 -11.37
CA LYS A 192 7.42 16.03 -11.38
C LYS A 192 6.60 16.26 -10.10
N GLN A 193 5.93 15.22 -9.60
CA GLN A 193 5.15 15.32 -8.36
C GLN A 193 6.04 15.43 -7.11
N ALA A 194 7.17 14.72 -7.09
CA ALA A 194 8.18 14.83 -6.05
C ALA A 194 8.78 16.25 -5.97
N ASN A 195 8.99 16.89 -7.13
CA ASN A 195 9.54 18.25 -7.24
C ASN A 195 8.46 19.36 -7.24
N SER A 196 7.20 19.02 -7.00
CA SER A 196 6.12 20.01 -6.88
C SER A 196 6.12 20.66 -5.48
N SER A 197 5.35 21.75 -5.31
CA SER A 197 5.16 22.39 -4.00
C SER A 197 4.65 21.43 -2.93
N ASP A 198 3.93 20.41 -3.35
CA ASP A 198 3.25 19.46 -2.47
C ASP A 198 4.16 18.27 -2.09
N ASN A 199 5.36 18.19 -2.69
CA ASN A 199 6.41 17.20 -2.42
C ASN A 199 5.88 15.76 -2.25
N ILE A 200 5.11 15.29 -3.25
CA ILE A 200 4.44 13.99 -3.17
C ILE A 200 5.45 12.89 -3.53
N LEU A 201 5.91 12.15 -2.52
CA LEU A 201 6.87 11.05 -2.65
C LEU A 201 6.18 9.68 -2.56
N ILE A 202 6.64 8.73 -3.37
CA ILE A 202 6.23 7.34 -3.27
C ILE A 202 7.07 6.68 -2.18
N ASN A 203 6.44 6.32 -1.05
CA ASN A 203 7.12 5.60 0.01
C ASN A 203 7.30 4.12 -0.36
N SER A 204 8.49 3.77 -0.86
CA SER A 204 8.85 2.40 -1.24
C SER A 204 10.33 2.13 -0.96
N LYS A 205 10.63 0.98 -0.35
CA LYS A 205 12.01 0.51 -0.14
C LYS A 205 12.76 0.13 -1.43
N TYR A 206 12.05 0.12 -2.56
CA TYR A 206 12.60 -0.22 -3.88
C TYR A 206 12.84 1.03 -4.75
N LEU A 207 12.52 2.23 -4.25
CA LEU A 207 12.73 3.49 -4.95
C LEU A 207 13.65 4.36 -4.12
N GLN A 208 14.58 5.02 -4.80
CA GLN A 208 15.48 5.99 -4.20
C GLN A 208 15.38 7.29 -5.00
N TYR A 209 15.39 8.42 -4.29
CA TYR A 209 15.38 9.75 -4.89
C TYR A 209 16.79 10.31 -4.76
N GLU A 210 17.50 10.41 -5.88
CA GLU A 210 18.82 11.02 -5.96
C GLU A 210 18.69 12.49 -6.39
N GLU A 211 19.51 13.37 -5.82
CA GLU A 211 19.54 14.78 -6.18
C GLU A 211 20.27 14.97 -7.52
N ASP A 212 19.54 15.24 -8.59
CA ASP A 212 20.14 15.69 -9.87
C ASP A 212 20.56 17.17 -9.73
N VAL A 213 21.74 17.40 -9.15
CA VAL A 213 22.32 18.74 -9.03
C VAL A 213 22.83 19.20 -10.40
N LYS A 214 21.93 19.81 -11.19
CA LYS A 214 22.36 20.63 -12.32
C LYS A 214 22.98 21.92 -11.78
N ALA A 215 24.31 21.97 -11.76
CA ALA A 215 25.04 23.20 -11.61
C ALA A 215 24.56 24.20 -12.68
N LYS A 216 24.21 25.42 -12.25
CA LYS A 216 24.01 26.56 -13.15
C LYS A 216 25.34 27.10 -13.64
#